data_AF-A0A4R2NMG8-F1
#
_entry.id   AF-A0A4R2NMG8-F1
#
_cell.length_a   1.000
_cell.length_b   1.000
_cell.length_c   1.000
_cell.angle_alpha   90.00
_cell.angle_beta   90.00
_cell.angle_gamma   90.00
#
_symmetry.space_group_name_H-M   'P 1'
#
loop_
_entity.id
_entity.type
_entity.pdbx_description
1 polymer ?
#
loop_
_entity_poly.entity_id
_entity_poly.type
_entity_poly.pdbx_seq_one_letter_code
_entity_poly.pdbx_strand_id
1 'polypeptide(L)'
;MTQHAIDHASPRRLDDYARLVAGTHPDPFSVLGPHGCDGQRHITALVPGAEQITAIPQGEVGEQDLAPVPGYAGLFSGPFPCAGVYRLRATDGGGHVWEFEDPYRFGPVIGEMDEYLLGEGTHQRLWQVLGAHVLVHEGVSGTHFAVWAPNARRVSVVGPFNQWDGRRHPMRRRGAT
;
A
#
# COMPACT_ATOMS: atom_id res chain seq x y z
N MET A 1 0.10 24.41 -26.43
CA MET A 1 1.02 24.71 -25.30
C MET A 1 0.47 23.96 -24.10
N THR A 2 0.98 22.83 -23.62
CA THR A 2 2.19 22.05 -23.93
C THR A 2 1.78 20.60 -23.69
N GLN A 3 1.74 19.82 -24.77
CA GLN A 3 1.57 18.38 -24.75
C GLN A 3 2.92 17.75 -24.38
N HIS A 4 2.87 16.64 -23.64
CA HIS A 4 3.96 15.68 -23.36
C HIS A 4 4.80 15.88 -22.11
N ALA A 5 4.36 15.23 -21.04
CA ALA A 5 5.17 14.21 -20.37
C ALA A 5 4.27 13.00 -20.13
N ILE A 6 4.15 12.13 -21.14
CA ILE A 6 3.61 10.78 -20.93
C ILE A 6 4.75 10.04 -20.25
N ASP A 7 4.63 9.81 -18.95
CA ASP A 7 5.55 8.97 -18.19
C ASP A 7 5.63 7.61 -18.88
N HIS A 8 6.76 7.32 -19.51
CA HIS A 8 7.08 5.99 -20.00
C HIS A 8 7.42 5.11 -18.80
N ALA A 9 6.39 4.68 -18.06
CA ALA A 9 6.56 3.66 -17.04
C ALA A 9 7.32 2.47 -17.66
N SER A 10 8.38 2.03 -16.99
CA SER A 10 9.20 0.92 -17.50
C SER A 10 8.34 -0.33 -17.71
N PRO A 11 8.69 -1.23 -18.66
CA PRO A 11 7.91 -2.44 -18.92
C PRO A 11 7.64 -3.28 -17.67
N ARG A 12 8.62 -3.33 -16.75
CA ARG A 12 8.48 -3.99 -15.45
C ARG A 12 7.38 -3.35 -14.60
N ARG A 13 7.36 -2.02 -14.53
CA ARG A 13 6.36 -1.27 -13.76
C ARG A 13 4.94 -1.44 -14.30
N LEU A 14 4.80 -1.59 -15.62
CA LEU A 14 3.50 -1.89 -16.24
C LEU A 14 3.01 -3.31 -15.88
N ASP A 15 3.90 -4.31 -15.88
CA ASP A 15 3.55 -5.67 -15.42
C ASP A 15 3.14 -5.66 -13.93
N ASP A 16 3.85 -4.90 -13.10
CA ASP A 16 3.52 -4.72 -11.69
C ASP A 16 2.12 -4.10 -11.53
N TYR A 17 1.80 -3.05 -12.28
CA TYR A 17 0.46 -2.43 -12.28
C TYR A 17 -0.64 -3.38 -12.73
N ALA A 18 -0.40 -4.17 -13.79
CA ALA A 18 -1.34 -5.18 -14.25
C ALA A 18 -1.64 -6.21 -13.16
N ARG A 19 -0.60 -6.70 -12.49
CA ARG A 19 -0.72 -7.66 -11.40
C ARG A 19 -1.39 -7.07 -10.16
N LEU A 20 -1.19 -5.79 -9.85
CA LEU A 20 -1.88 -5.13 -8.74
C LEU A 20 -3.39 -5.05 -8.99
N VAL A 21 -3.80 -4.54 -10.16
CA VAL A 21 -5.22 -4.42 -10.52
C VAL A 21 -5.90 -5.78 -10.63
N ALA A 22 -5.18 -6.80 -11.11
CA ALA A 22 -5.66 -8.18 -11.16
C ALA A 22 -5.65 -8.88 -9.77
N GLY A 23 -5.04 -8.27 -8.75
CA GLY A 23 -4.89 -8.89 -7.43
C GLY A 23 -3.94 -10.10 -7.45
N THR A 24 -2.95 -10.14 -8.31
CA THR A 24 -1.99 -11.25 -8.43
C THR A 24 -0.55 -10.87 -8.08
N HIS A 25 -0.31 -9.62 -7.68
CA HIS A 25 1.02 -9.13 -7.36
C HIS A 25 1.60 -9.82 -6.10
N PRO A 26 2.82 -10.38 -6.16
CA PRO A 26 3.41 -11.14 -5.06
C PRO A 26 4.02 -10.26 -3.96
N ASP A 27 4.44 -9.03 -4.28
CA ASP A 27 5.01 -8.07 -3.32
C ASP A 27 4.43 -6.66 -3.48
N PRO A 28 3.15 -6.41 -3.12
CA PRO A 28 2.50 -5.13 -3.39
C PRO A 28 3.17 -3.93 -2.73
N PHE A 29 3.89 -4.16 -1.62
CA PHE A 29 4.67 -3.13 -0.92
C PHE A 29 5.87 -2.64 -1.71
N SER A 30 6.32 -3.32 -2.78
CA SER A 30 7.37 -2.80 -3.66
C SER A 30 6.87 -1.74 -4.64
N VAL A 31 5.57 -1.49 -4.67
CA VAL A 31 4.93 -0.59 -5.65
C VAL A 31 3.96 0.39 -4.97
N LEU A 32 3.12 -0.10 -4.06
CA LEU A 32 2.13 0.70 -3.32
C LEU A 32 2.78 1.48 -2.19
N GLY A 33 2.24 2.66 -1.88
CA GLY A 33 2.80 3.56 -0.90
C GLY A 33 3.89 4.47 -1.46
N PRO A 34 4.69 5.10 -0.60
CA PRO A 34 5.76 6.00 -0.99
C PRO A 34 7.02 5.24 -1.45
N HIS A 35 7.51 5.53 -2.65
CA HIS A 35 8.70 4.92 -3.26
C HIS A 35 9.61 5.95 -3.89
N GLY A 36 10.92 5.68 -3.93
CA GLY A 36 11.87 6.45 -4.73
C GLY A 36 11.86 5.98 -6.19
N CYS A 37 11.69 6.90 -7.13
CA CYS A 37 11.80 6.69 -8.57
C CYS A 37 12.69 7.79 -9.15
N ASP A 38 13.82 7.43 -9.77
CA ASP A 38 14.71 8.37 -10.46
C ASP A 38 15.14 9.61 -9.64
N GLY A 39 15.36 9.40 -8.33
CA GLY A 39 15.75 10.47 -7.39
C GLY A 39 14.59 11.33 -6.89
N GLN A 40 13.36 11.08 -7.34
CA GLN A 40 12.13 11.71 -6.86
C GLN A 40 11.29 10.70 -6.08
N ARG A 41 10.55 11.16 -5.06
CA ARG A 41 9.60 10.30 -4.34
C ARG A 41 8.26 10.33 -5.05
N HIS A 42 7.61 9.18 -5.16
CA HIS A 42 6.29 9.01 -5.74
C HIS A 42 5.41 8.26 -4.74
N ILE A 43 4.11 8.51 -4.78
CA ILE A 43 3.11 7.65 -4.14
C ILE A 43 2.43 6.84 -5.24
N THR A 44 2.14 5.58 -4.97
CA THR A 44 1.21 4.77 -5.76
C THR A 44 0.11 4.23 -4.86
N ALA A 45 -1.15 4.42 -5.25
CA ALA A 45 -2.30 3.95 -4.49
C ALA A 45 -3.27 3.17 -5.40
N LEU A 46 -3.73 2.01 -4.93
CA LEU A 46 -4.81 1.25 -5.57
C LEU A 46 -6.10 1.43 -4.77
N VAL A 47 -7.01 2.23 -5.31
CA VAL A 47 -8.28 2.60 -4.69
C VAL A 47 -9.42 2.33 -5.68
N PRO A 48 -9.89 1.07 -5.79
CA PRO A 48 -10.99 0.71 -6.68
C PRO A 48 -12.24 1.55 -6.41
N GLY A 49 -12.81 2.15 -7.45
CA GLY A 49 -14.01 2.99 -7.38
C GLY A 49 -13.75 4.48 -7.14
N ALA A 50 -12.52 4.89 -6.83
CA ALA A 50 -12.16 6.31 -6.84
C ALA A 50 -11.93 6.81 -8.27
N GLU A 51 -12.29 8.06 -8.51
CA GLU A 51 -11.98 8.82 -9.75
C GLU A 51 -10.85 9.82 -9.53
N GLN A 52 -10.66 10.29 -8.30
CA GLN A 52 -9.58 11.20 -7.92
C GLN A 52 -8.96 10.76 -6.60
N ILE A 53 -7.64 10.92 -6.49
CA ILE A 53 -6.88 10.73 -5.25
C ILE A 53 -5.98 11.93 -5.03
N THR A 54 -6.02 12.48 -3.82
CA THR A 54 -5.10 13.53 -3.36
C THR A 54 -4.35 13.03 -2.13
N ALA A 55 -3.03 13.19 -2.12
CA ALA A 55 -2.21 13.04 -0.92
C ALA A 55 -2.23 14.35 -0.12
N ILE A 56 -2.53 14.24 1.17
CA ILE A 56 -2.62 15.34 2.12
C ILE A 56 -1.46 15.20 3.12
N PRO A 57 -0.34 15.93 2.92
CA PRO A 57 0.79 15.91 3.85
C PRO A 57 0.42 16.53 5.21
N GLN A 58 1.08 16.07 6.27
CA GLN A 58 1.13 16.80 7.53
C GLN A 58 2.22 17.87 7.46
N GLY A 59 1.86 19.15 7.64
CA GLY A 59 2.80 20.27 7.70
C GLY A 59 2.49 21.36 6.67
N GLU A 60 3.53 22.08 6.23
CA GLU A 60 3.40 23.24 5.32
C GLU A 60 3.35 22.85 3.84
N VAL A 61 3.58 21.58 3.51
CA VAL A 61 3.54 21.09 2.14
C VAL A 61 2.07 20.99 1.71
N GLY A 62 1.74 21.65 0.61
CA GLY A 62 0.39 21.61 0.04
C GLY A 62 -0.01 20.21 -0.43
N GLU A 63 -1.32 19.99 -0.52
CA GLU A 63 -1.93 18.79 -1.09
C GLU A 63 -1.39 18.48 -2.49
N GLN A 64 -1.26 17.20 -2.82
CA GLN A 64 -0.74 16.72 -4.10
C GLN A 64 -1.71 15.74 -4.76
N ASP A 65 -2.21 16.08 -5.94
CA ASP A 65 -3.06 15.16 -6.70
C ASP A 65 -2.22 14.03 -7.31
N LEU A 66 -2.71 12.80 -7.18
CA LEU A 66 -2.14 11.64 -7.83
C LEU A 66 -2.88 11.39 -9.14
N ALA A 67 -2.14 11.31 -10.24
CA ALA A 67 -2.73 11.10 -11.55
C ALA A 67 -3.24 9.64 -11.69
N PRO A 68 -4.41 9.42 -12.32
CA PRO A 68 -4.84 8.07 -12.67
C PRO A 68 -3.84 7.44 -13.64
N VAL A 69 -3.48 6.17 -13.42
CA VAL A 69 -2.57 5.45 -14.32
C VAL A 69 -3.37 4.95 -15.54
N PRO A 70 -3.05 5.40 -16.76
CA PRO A 70 -3.82 5.04 -17.95
C PRO A 70 -3.88 3.52 -18.18
N GLY A 71 -5.09 2.98 -18.36
CA GLY A 71 -5.32 1.56 -18.57
C GLY A 71 -5.44 0.70 -17.30
N TYR A 72 -5.25 1.29 -16.11
CA TYR A 72 -5.28 0.58 -14.84
C TYR A 72 -6.29 1.22 -13.89
N ALA A 73 -7.55 0.77 -13.96
CA ALA A 73 -8.65 1.34 -13.20
C ALA A 73 -8.41 1.31 -11.68
N GLY A 74 -8.64 2.45 -11.03
CA GLY A 74 -8.45 2.63 -9.59
C GLY A 74 -6.99 2.75 -9.15
N LEU A 75 -6.02 2.70 -10.07
CA LEU A 75 -4.61 2.90 -9.75
C LEU A 75 -4.22 4.35 -10.01
N PHE A 76 -3.56 4.97 -9.03
CA PHE A 76 -3.13 6.36 -9.08
C PHE A 76 -1.65 6.46 -8.72
N SER A 77 -0.91 7.34 -9.38
CA SER A 77 0.48 7.62 -9.05
C SER A 77 0.84 9.06 -9.34
N GLY A 78 1.74 9.61 -8.53
CA GLY A 78 2.22 10.97 -8.71
C GLY A 78 3.45 11.27 -7.84
N PRO A 79 4.18 12.33 -8.17
CA PRO A 79 5.30 12.78 -7.37
C PRO A 79 4.81 13.23 -5.99
N PHE A 80 5.62 12.99 -4.97
CA PHE A 80 5.36 13.38 -3.60
C PHE A 80 6.65 13.92 -2.97
N PRO A 81 6.85 15.25 -2.97
CA PRO A 81 8.17 15.83 -2.70
C PRO A 81 8.60 15.72 -1.23
N CYS A 82 7.72 15.34 -0.32
CA CYS A 82 8.03 15.31 1.10
C CYS A 82 8.29 13.89 1.63
N ALA A 83 9.08 13.82 2.70
CA ALA A 83 9.33 12.61 3.47
C ALA A 83 8.33 12.40 4.62
N GLY A 84 7.31 13.25 4.70
CA GLY A 84 6.43 13.36 5.84
C GLY A 84 5.30 12.33 5.86
N VAL A 85 4.60 12.33 6.99
CA VAL A 85 3.33 11.63 7.16
C VAL A 85 2.27 12.27 6.26
N TYR A 86 1.41 11.47 5.66
CA TYR A 86 0.28 11.93 4.87
C TYR A 86 -0.93 11.01 5.01
N ARG A 87 -2.09 11.54 4.66
CA ARG A 87 -3.32 10.78 4.43
C ARG A 87 -3.72 10.87 2.96
N LEU A 88 -4.53 9.93 2.52
CA LEU A 88 -5.13 9.96 1.19
C LEU A 88 -6.57 10.42 1.29
N ARG A 89 -6.97 11.29 0.37
CA ARG A 89 -8.37 11.66 0.13
C ARG A 89 -8.78 11.13 -1.23
N ALA A 90 -9.91 10.45 -1.27
CA ALA A 90 -10.47 9.89 -2.48
C ALA A 90 -11.86 10.47 -2.75
N THR A 91 -12.16 10.63 -4.03
CA THR A 91 -13.48 11.06 -4.52
C THR A 91 -13.96 10.04 -5.55
N ASP A 92 -15.20 9.58 -5.44
CA ASP A 92 -15.84 8.72 -6.45
C ASP A 92 -16.61 9.52 -7.50
N GLY A 93 -17.14 8.85 -8.54
CA GLY A 93 -17.92 9.49 -9.60
C GLY A 93 -19.28 10.06 -9.17
N GLY A 94 -19.74 9.72 -7.95
CA GLY A 94 -20.90 10.34 -7.33
C GLY A 94 -20.57 11.61 -6.55
N GLY A 95 -19.29 11.97 -6.44
CA GLY A 95 -18.80 13.09 -5.64
C GLY A 95 -18.69 12.77 -4.15
N HIS A 96 -18.82 11.51 -3.74
CA HIS A 96 -18.56 11.12 -2.36
C HIS A 96 -17.05 11.22 -2.08
N VAL A 97 -16.69 11.94 -1.02
CA VAL A 97 -15.31 12.16 -0.59
C VAL A 97 -15.05 11.44 0.72
N TRP A 98 -13.94 10.73 0.82
CA TRP A 98 -13.48 10.10 2.05
C TRP A 98 -11.97 10.19 2.21
N GLU A 99 -11.50 10.20 3.45
CA GLU A 99 -10.07 10.26 3.80
C GLU A 99 -9.66 9.04 4.62
N PHE A 100 -8.44 8.55 4.40
CA PHE A 100 -7.92 7.35 5.05
C PHE A 100 -6.40 7.38 5.13
N GLU A 101 -5.85 6.56 6.02
CA GLU A 101 -4.41 6.31 6.10
C GLU A 101 -3.98 5.40 4.95
N ASP A 102 -2.84 5.68 4.31
CA ASP A 102 -2.26 4.73 3.37
C ASP A 102 -1.62 3.56 4.15
N PRO A 103 -2.17 2.33 4.11
CA PRO A 103 -1.60 1.21 4.84
C PRO A 103 -0.20 0.81 4.35
N TYR A 104 0.19 1.22 3.14
CA TYR A 104 1.47 0.90 2.52
C TYR A 104 2.59 1.90 2.85
N ARG A 105 2.29 2.97 3.60
CA ARG A 105 3.33 3.90 4.09
C ARG A 105 4.05 3.40 5.36
N PHE A 106 3.44 2.48 6.09
CA PHE A 106 3.93 2.02 7.38
C PHE A 106 5.09 1.03 7.26
N GLY A 107 6.05 1.14 8.17
CA GLY A 107 7.12 0.17 8.34
C GLY A 107 6.64 -1.18 8.88
N PRO A 108 7.51 -2.22 8.84
CA PRO A 108 7.18 -3.53 9.39
C PRO A 108 6.90 -3.46 10.90
N VAL A 109 5.89 -4.19 11.35
CA VAL A 109 5.56 -4.35 12.78
C VAL A 109 6.34 -5.50 13.40
N ILE A 110 6.52 -6.61 12.67
CA ILE A 110 7.29 -7.77 13.11
C ILE A 110 8.80 -7.46 12.99
N GLY A 111 9.54 -7.63 14.09
CA GLY A 111 10.98 -7.42 14.15
C GLY A 111 11.79 -8.61 13.62
N GLU A 112 13.06 -8.38 13.34
CA GLU A 112 13.96 -9.41 12.78
C GLU A 112 14.11 -10.65 13.68
N MET A 113 14.12 -10.46 15.01
CA MET A 113 14.22 -11.55 15.97
C MET A 113 12.99 -12.46 15.94
N ASP A 114 11.80 -11.88 15.84
CA ASP A 114 10.56 -12.65 15.76
C ASP A 114 10.56 -13.50 14.47
N GLU A 115 10.96 -12.90 13.34
CA GLU A 115 11.08 -13.61 12.06
C GLU A 115 12.07 -14.76 12.10
N TYR A 116 13.22 -14.55 12.75
CA TYR A 116 14.22 -15.60 12.95
C TYR A 116 13.65 -16.76 13.77
N LEU A 117 13.03 -16.48 14.92
CA LEU A 117 12.44 -17.50 15.78
C LEU A 117 11.26 -18.22 15.12
N LEU A 118 10.50 -17.52 14.27
CA LEU A 118 9.44 -18.09 13.42
C LEU A 118 10.03 -19.09 12.41
N GLY A 119 11.11 -18.72 11.72
CA GLY A 119 11.80 -19.59 10.76
C GLY A 119 12.40 -20.85 11.39
N GLU A 120 12.95 -20.73 12.60
CA GLU A 120 13.51 -21.86 13.37
C GLU A 120 12.43 -22.72 14.05
N GLY A 121 11.17 -22.28 14.07
CA GLY A 121 10.09 -22.96 14.79
C GLY A 121 10.23 -22.92 16.32
N THR A 122 11.03 -21.98 16.85
CA THR A 122 11.35 -21.87 18.28
C THR A 122 10.63 -20.71 18.99
N HIS A 123 9.77 -19.99 18.26
CA HIS A 123 9.03 -18.85 18.80
C HIS A 123 7.95 -19.26 19.83
N GLN A 124 8.31 -19.30 21.12
CA GLN A 124 7.43 -19.75 22.21
C GLN A 124 6.20 -18.89 22.46
N ARG A 125 6.16 -17.65 21.96
CA ARG A 125 5.03 -16.70 22.13
C ARG A 125 4.40 -16.28 20.81
N LEU A 126 4.28 -17.20 19.87
CA LEU A 126 3.86 -16.93 18.49
C LEU A 126 2.54 -16.15 18.39
N TRP A 127 1.61 -16.38 19.31
CA TRP A 127 0.31 -15.69 19.38
C TRP A 127 0.42 -14.19 19.68
N GLN A 128 1.56 -13.69 20.16
CA GLN A 128 1.80 -12.25 20.34
C GLN A 128 2.20 -11.55 19.03
N VAL A 129 2.62 -12.33 18.03
CA VAL A 129 3.16 -11.83 16.76
C VAL A 129 2.19 -12.13 15.60
N LEU A 130 1.73 -13.37 15.49
CA LEU A 130 0.72 -13.77 14.52
C LEU A 130 -0.70 -13.48 15.02
N GLY A 131 -1.64 -13.35 14.08
CA GLY A 131 -3.03 -13.04 14.34
C GLY A 131 -3.37 -11.58 14.05
N ALA A 132 -4.41 -11.08 14.71
CA ALA A 132 -4.89 -9.70 14.59
C ALA A 132 -4.69 -8.98 15.93
N HIS A 133 -3.90 -7.90 15.94
CA HIS A 133 -3.52 -7.17 17.15
C HIS A 133 -3.85 -5.69 16.99
N VAL A 134 -4.68 -5.16 17.89
CA VAL A 134 -4.94 -3.71 17.96
C VAL A 134 -3.74 -3.04 18.60
N LEU A 135 -3.15 -2.06 17.91
CA LEU A 135 -1.97 -1.35 18.37
C LEU A 135 -1.90 0.06 17.77
N VAL A 136 -1.03 0.90 18.35
CA VAL A 136 -0.64 2.18 17.77
C VAL A 136 0.69 2.01 17.07
N HIS A 137 0.71 2.19 15.74
CA HIS A 137 1.92 2.09 14.92
C HIS A 137 2.22 3.44 14.28
N GLU A 138 3.43 3.95 14.46
CA GLU A 138 3.85 5.25 13.90
C GLU A 138 2.84 6.39 14.20
N GLY A 139 2.28 6.39 15.42
CA GLY A 139 1.31 7.39 15.87
C GLY A 139 -0.15 7.16 15.44
N VAL A 140 -0.44 6.08 14.70
CA VAL A 140 -1.79 5.76 14.22
C VAL A 140 -2.34 4.51 14.88
N SER A 141 -3.55 4.59 15.44
CA SER A 141 -4.27 3.43 15.96
C SER A 141 -4.82 2.57 14.81
N GLY A 142 -4.58 1.27 14.87
CA GLY A 142 -5.03 0.34 13.82
C GLY A 142 -4.99 -1.11 14.29
N THR A 143 -5.10 -2.04 13.33
CA THR A 143 -4.95 -3.48 13.58
C THR A 143 -3.85 -4.04 12.69
N HIS A 144 -2.84 -4.63 13.31
CA HIS A 144 -1.81 -5.40 12.62
C HIS A 144 -2.31 -6.83 12.38
N PHE A 145 -2.17 -7.30 11.15
CA PHE A 145 -2.47 -8.68 10.76
C PHE A 145 -1.20 -9.40 10.34
N ALA A 146 -0.98 -10.59 10.87
CA ALA A 146 0.10 -11.48 10.44
C ALA A 146 -0.38 -12.93 10.41
N VAL A 147 0.01 -13.66 9.36
CA VAL A 147 -0.35 -15.06 9.17
C VAL A 147 0.83 -15.83 8.62
N TRP A 148 1.00 -17.07 9.07
CA TRP A 148 1.93 -18.00 8.44
C TRP A 148 1.27 -18.64 7.23
N ALA A 149 1.72 -18.29 6.03
CA ALA A 149 1.26 -18.90 4.77
C ALA A 149 2.42 -19.01 3.76
N PRO A 150 3.38 -19.94 3.93
CA PRO A 150 4.66 -19.92 3.22
C PRO A 150 4.49 -20.29 1.73
N ASN A 151 3.51 -21.15 1.45
CA ASN A 151 3.19 -21.63 0.09
C ASN A 151 2.12 -20.77 -0.60
N ALA A 152 1.60 -19.72 0.05
CA ALA A 152 0.59 -18.87 -0.56
C ALA A 152 1.23 -17.95 -1.61
N ARG A 153 0.61 -17.86 -2.79
CA ARG A 153 1.06 -16.93 -3.84
C ARG A 153 0.85 -15.46 -3.43
N ARG A 154 -0.21 -15.19 -2.66
CA ARG A 154 -0.59 -13.88 -2.14
C ARG A 154 -1.54 -14.07 -0.97
N VAL A 155 -1.55 -13.14 -0.02
CA VAL A 155 -2.55 -13.05 1.05
C VAL A 155 -3.14 -11.64 1.07
N SER A 156 -4.40 -11.49 1.47
CA SER A 156 -5.05 -10.20 1.67
C SER A 156 -6.01 -10.25 2.85
N VAL A 157 -6.15 -9.12 3.54
CA VAL A 157 -7.15 -8.97 4.59
C VAL A 157 -8.45 -8.50 3.94
N VAL A 158 -9.57 -9.19 4.19
CA VAL A 158 -10.88 -8.84 3.64
C VAL A 158 -11.90 -8.70 4.75
N GLY A 159 -12.82 -7.75 4.60
CA GLY A 159 -13.90 -7.53 5.54
C GLY A 159 -14.79 -6.35 5.14
N PRO A 160 -15.75 -5.96 6.00
CA PRO A 160 -16.67 -4.86 5.70
C PRO A 160 -15.96 -3.55 5.37
N PHE A 161 -14.83 -3.25 6.04
CA PHE A 161 -14.03 -2.03 5.84
C PHE A 161 -13.45 -1.87 4.43
N ASN A 162 -13.39 -2.95 3.65
CA ASN A 162 -12.91 -2.92 2.27
C ASN A 162 -13.88 -3.55 1.29
N GLN A 163 -15.17 -3.62 1.66
CA GLN A 163 -16.24 -4.19 0.84
C GLN A 163 -15.93 -5.64 0.39
N TRP A 164 -15.17 -6.37 1.20
CA TRP A 164 -14.69 -7.72 0.89
C TRP A 164 -13.83 -7.81 -0.39
N ASP A 165 -13.26 -6.69 -0.87
CA ASP A 165 -12.39 -6.65 -2.03
C ASP A 165 -10.92 -6.92 -1.65
N GLY A 166 -10.46 -8.12 -1.95
CA GLY A 166 -9.09 -8.57 -1.67
C GLY A 166 -7.99 -7.82 -2.43
N ARG A 167 -8.32 -6.96 -3.40
CA ARG A 167 -7.33 -6.09 -4.09
C ARG A 167 -6.93 -4.88 -3.25
N ARG A 168 -7.78 -4.47 -2.30
CA ARG A 168 -7.60 -3.22 -1.53
C ARG A 168 -6.56 -3.32 -0.43
N HIS A 169 -6.41 -4.49 0.18
CA HIS A 169 -5.50 -4.70 1.33
C HIS A 169 -4.67 -5.99 1.20
N PRO A 170 -3.90 -6.19 0.12
CA PRO A 170 -2.93 -7.26 0.10
C PRO A 170 -1.78 -7.08 1.11
N MET A 171 -1.34 -8.20 1.67
CA MET A 171 -0.31 -8.26 2.72
C MET A 171 1.10 -8.31 2.12
N ARG A 172 2.09 -7.87 2.91
CA ARG A 172 3.51 -8.01 2.61
C ARG A 172 3.96 -9.44 2.93
N ARG A 173 4.67 -10.11 2.00
CA ARG A 173 5.40 -11.33 2.33
C ARG A 173 6.65 -10.95 3.15
N ARG A 174 6.90 -11.68 4.23
CA ARG A 174 8.04 -11.51 5.13
C ARG A 174 8.72 -12.86 5.34
N GLY A 175 10.03 -12.86 5.59
CA GLY A 175 10.85 -14.08 5.74
C GLY A 175 11.22 -14.77 4.41
N ALA A 176 12.15 -15.72 4.49
CA ALA A 176 12.76 -16.41 3.35
C ALA A 176 12.18 -17.80 3.04
N THR A 177 11.09 -18.20 3.68
CA THR A 177 10.49 -19.54 3.52
C THR A 177 9.42 -19.56 2.44
#